data_AF-A0A933MIN1-F1
#
_entry.id   AF-A0A933MIN1-F1
#
_cell.length_a   1.000
_cell.length_b   1.000
_cell.length_c   1.000
_cell.angle_alpha   90.00
_cell.angle_beta   90.00
_cell.angle_gamma   90.00
#
_symmetry.space_group_name_H-M   'P 1'
#
loop_
_entity.id
_entity.type
_entity.pdbx_description
1 polymer ?
#
loop_
_entity_poly.entity_id
_entity_poly.type
_entity_poly.pdbx_seq_one_letter_code
_entity_poly.pdbx_strand_id
1 'polypeptide(L)'
;QKGKDNGLLLLVSLRDKEYRFETGYGLESILPDSLIGSIGREYLVPNFRKGDYSSGIFLAVLAVANKIASNEGVEITGMPKFETSGLGQGVRGKKQIGFFDAIIGVAFLI
;
A
#
# COMPACT_ATOMS: atom_id res chain seq x y z
N GLN A 1 1.06 3.06 -21.59
CA GLN A 1 0.87 3.95 -22.77
C GLN A 1 1.99 3.66 -23.75
N LYS A 2 1.69 3.48 -25.04
CA LYS A 2 2.72 3.13 -26.03
C LYS A 2 3.80 4.22 -26.06
N GLY A 3 5.07 3.83 -25.93
CA GLY A 3 6.23 4.73 -25.97
C GLY A 3 6.50 5.53 -24.69
N LYS A 4 5.74 5.33 -23.61
CA LYS A 4 6.06 5.93 -22.29
C LYS A 4 6.65 4.94 -21.30
N ASP A 5 6.59 3.65 -21.61
CA ASP A 5 7.06 2.56 -20.74
C ASP A 5 6.54 2.67 -19.30
N ASN A 6 5.31 3.16 -19.14
CA ASN A 6 4.67 3.36 -17.85
C ASN A 6 3.69 2.23 -17.49
N GLY A 7 3.98 1.02 -17.98
CA GLY A 7 3.18 -0.17 -17.73
C GLY A 7 3.70 -0.96 -16.53
N LEU A 8 2.81 -1.64 -15.84
CA LEU A 8 3.12 -2.65 -14.83
C LEU A 8 2.32 -3.91 -15.13
N LEU A 9 2.96 -5.08 -15.08
CA LEU A 9 2.31 -6.38 -15.14
C LEU A 9 2.65 -7.18 -13.88
N LEU A 10 1.62 -7.72 -13.23
CA LEU A 10 1.77 -8.77 -12.23
C LEU A 10 1.33 -10.10 -12.84
N LEU A 11 2.28 -11.00 -13.06
CA LEU A 11 2.03 -12.37 -13.48
C LEU A 11 1.97 -13.28 -12.25
N VAL A 12 0.99 -14.17 -12.19
CA VAL A 12 0.85 -15.16 -11.11
C VAL A 12 0.64 -16.55 -11.70
N SER A 13 1.52 -17.50 -11.35
CA SER A 13 1.31 -18.93 -11.61
C SER A 13 0.82 -19.61 -10.34
N LEU A 14 -0.46 -19.99 -10.32
CA LEU A 14 -1.08 -20.61 -9.15
C LEU A 14 -0.52 -22.02 -8.86
N ARG A 15 -0.20 -22.79 -9.91
CA ARG A 15 0.32 -24.16 -9.75
C ARG A 15 1.73 -24.17 -9.21
N ASP A 16 2.56 -23.28 -9.75
CA ASP A 16 3.99 -23.20 -9.38
C ASP A 16 4.20 -22.34 -8.12
N LYS A 17 3.16 -21.62 -7.68
CA LYS A 17 3.19 -20.66 -6.57
C LYS A 17 4.23 -19.56 -6.77
N GLU A 18 4.40 -19.15 -8.01
CA GLU A 18 5.32 -18.11 -8.42
C GLU A 18 4.57 -16.84 -8.83
N TYR A 19 5.21 -15.69 -8.62
CA TYR A 19 4.73 -14.43 -9.12
C TYR A 19 5.89 -13.63 -9.69
N ARG A 20 5.59 -12.74 -10.63
CA ARG A 20 6.57 -11.84 -11.22
C ARG A 20 5.93 -10.49 -11.51
N PHE A 21 6.63 -9.43 -11.14
CA PHE A 21 6.31 -8.08 -11.55
C PHE A 21 7.20 -7.70 -12.74
N GLU A 22 6.60 -7.10 -13.76
CA GLU A 22 7.32 -6.45 -14.85
C GLU A 22 6.94 -4.97 -14.85
N THR A 23 7.90 -4.12 -14.56
CA THR A 23 7.81 -2.66 -14.65
C THR A 23 8.40 -2.20 -15.98
N GLY A 24 7.70 -1.28 -16.65
CA GLY A 24 8.31 -0.54 -17.74
C GLY A 24 9.30 0.50 -17.19
N TYR A 25 10.31 0.83 -17.99
CA TYR A 25 11.39 1.75 -17.61
C TYR A 25 10.90 3.12 -17.10
N GLY A 26 9.76 3.59 -17.60
CA GLY A 26 9.14 4.85 -17.18
C GLY A 26 8.59 4.85 -15.75
N LEU A 27 8.49 3.68 -15.09
CA LEU A 27 8.06 3.57 -13.69
C LEU A 27 9.21 3.32 -12.71
N GLU A 28 10.44 3.07 -13.15
CA GLU A 28 11.56 2.66 -12.26
C GLU A 28 11.91 3.71 -11.20
N SER A 29 11.75 4.99 -11.52
CA SER A 29 11.94 6.09 -10.55
C SER A 29 10.90 6.09 -9.42
N ILE A 30 9.74 5.47 -9.64
CA ILE A 30 8.59 5.44 -8.73
C ILE A 30 8.51 4.07 -8.04
N LEU A 31 8.76 3.01 -8.82
CA LEU A 31 8.61 1.60 -8.49
C LEU A 31 9.93 0.84 -8.73
N PRO A 32 10.99 1.14 -7.99
CA PRO A 32 12.25 0.41 -8.13
C PRO A 32 12.07 -1.06 -7.73
N ASP A 33 12.88 -1.95 -8.32
CA ASP A 33 12.90 -3.39 -8.04
C ASP A 33 12.87 -3.74 -6.54
N SER A 34 13.60 -3.00 -5.72
CA SER A 34 13.66 -3.20 -4.27
C SER A 34 12.31 -3.00 -3.58
N LEU A 35 11.53 -2.01 -4.03
CA LEU A 35 10.20 -1.71 -3.52
C LEU A 35 9.21 -2.77 -4.00
N ILE A 36 9.21 -3.07 -5.29
CA ILE A 36 8.33 -4.08 -5.89
C ILE A 36 8.54 -5.46 -5.25
N GLY A 37 9.80 -5.87 -5.08
CA GLY A 37 10.14 -7.10 -4.39
C GLY A 37 9.66 -7.13 -2.94
N SER A 38 9.68 -5.98 -2.26
CA SER A 38 9.18 -5.86 -0.88
C SER A 38 7.67 -5.97 -0.80
N ILE A 39 6.93 -5.31 -1.70
CA ILE A 39 5.46 -5.41 -1.81
C ILE A 39 5.05 -6.87 -2.02
N GLY A 40 5.72 -7.60 -2.91
CA GLY A 40 5.45 -9.03 -3.12
C GLY A 40 5.66 -9.88 -1.87
N ARG A 41 6.75 -9.64 -1.13
CA ARG A 41 7.04 -10.36 0.12
C ARG A 41 6.05 -10.03 1.24
N GLU A 42 5.58 -8.79 1.31
CA GLU A 42 4.67 -8.32 2.35
C GLU A 42 3.23 -8.76 2.11
N TYR A 43 2.75 -8.70 0.86
CA TYR A 43 1.33 -8.91 0.56
C TYR A 43 1.05 -10.21 -0.21
N LEU A 44 1.90 -10.61 -1.16
CA LEU A 44 1.63 -11.83 -1.95
C LEU A 44 2.02 -13.08 -1.15
N VAL A 45 3.27 -13.17 -0.70
CA VAL A 45 3.82 -14.38 -0.06
C VAL A 45 2.97 -14.90 1.11
N PRO A 46 2.64 -14.09 2.14
CA PRO A 46 1.89 -14.60 3.29
C PRO A 46 0.44 -14.97 2.94
N ASN A 47 -0.20 -14.25 2.02
CA ASN A 47 -1.58 -14.53 1.61
C ASN A 47 -1.66 -15.78 0.71
N PHE A 48 -0.72 -15.94 -0.24
CA PHE A 48 -0.64 -17.12 -1.10
C PHE A 48 -0.36 -18.38 -0.29
N ARG A 49 0.47 -18.29 0.76
CA ARG A 49 0.70 -19.41 1.71
C ARG A 49 -0.57 -19.86 2.43
N LYS A 50 -1.51 -18.94 2.66
CA LYS A 50 -2.83 -19.23 3.27
C LYS A 50 -3.89 -19.65 2.25
N GLY A 51 -3.56 -19.66 0.95
CA GLY A 51 -4.51 -19.88 -0.13
C GLY A 51 -5.40 -18.67 -0.45
N ASP A 52 -5.18 -17.52 0.19
CA ASP A 52 -5.94 -16.30 -0.03
C ASP A 52 -5.32 -15.44 -1.15
N TYR A 53 -5.39 -15.93 -2.39
CA TYR A 53 -4.79 -15.25 -3.53
C TYR A 53 -5.46 -13.90 -3.82
N SER A 54 -6.78 -13.81 -3.63
CA SER A 54 -7.55 -12.60 -3.89
C SER A 54 -7.09 -11.44 -3.02
N SER A 55 -6.98 -11.64 -1.70
CA SER A 55 -6.49 -10.59 -0.80
C SER A 55 -5.05 -10.23 -1.09
N GLY A 56 -4.19 -11.22 -1.36
CA GLY A 56 -2.78 -10.98 -1.68
C GLY A 56 -2.60 -10.09 -2.92
N ILE A 57 -3.27 -10.46 -4.03
CA ILE A 57 -3.22 -9.70 -5.28
C ILE A 57 -3.78 -8.29 -5.09
N PHE A 58 -4.94 -8.18 -4.44
CA PHE A 58 -5.58 -6.88 -4.22
C PHE A 58 -4.69 -5.94 -3.39
N LEU A 59 -4.16 -6.40 -2.26
CA LEU A 59 -3.30 -5.59 -1.39
C LEU A 59 -2.01 -5.18 -2.08
N ALA A 60 -1.39 -6.08 -2.84
CA ALA A 60 -0.18 -5.76 -3.59
C ALA A 60 -0.44 -4.69 -4.68
N VAL A 61 -1.51 -4.84 -5.46
CA VAL A 61 -1.89 -3.87 -6.50
C VAL A 61 -2.29 -2.53 -5.88
N LEU A 62 -3.00 -2.55 -4.75
CA LEU A 62 -3.37 -1.35 -4.00
C LEU A 62 -2.13 -0.59 -3.51
N ALA A 63 -1.15 -1.30 -2.95
CA ALA A 63 0.11 -0.68 -2.51
C ALA A 63 0.85 -0.01 -3.67
N VAL A 64 0.91 -0.68 -4.84
CA VAL A 64 1.53 -0.10 -6.04
C VAL A 64 0.75 1.11 -6.55
N ALA A 65 -0.58 1.02 -6.63
CA ALA A 65 -1.41 2.13 -7.07
C ALA A 65 -1.26 3.36 -6.16
N ASN A 66 -1.28 3.16 -4.84
CA ASN A 66 -1.06 4.23 -3.87
C ASN A 66 0.34 4.86 -4.00
N LYS A 67 1.36 4.05 -4.29
CA LYS A 67 2.72 4.56 -4.51
C LYS A 67 2.79 5.47 -5.74
N ILE A 68 2.17 5.07 -6.85
CA ILE A 68 2.09 5.88 -8.08
C ILE A 68 1.31 7.17 -7.79
N ALA A 69 0.13 7.06 -7.19
CA ALA A 69 -0.73 8.19 -6.89
C ALA A 69 -0.05 9.23 -5.98
N SER A 70 0.64 8.75 -4.93
CA SER A 70 1.41 9.62 -4.04
C SER A 70 2.57 10.33 -4.75
N ASN A 71 3.20 9.71 -5.74
CA ASN A 71 4.26 10.35 -6.51
C ASN A 71 3.71 11.43 -7.45
N GLU A 72 2.53 11.21 -8.01
CA GLU A 72 1.82 12.14 -8.91
C GLU A 72 1.02 13.21 -8.14
N GLY A 73 0.98 13.15 -6.80
CA GLY A 73 0.23 14.09 -5.97
C GLY A 73 -1.30 13.99 -6.12
N VAL A 74 -1.80 12.82 -6.52
CA VAL A 74 -3.23 12.55 -6.68
C VAL A 74 -3.74 11.62 -5.58
N GLU A 75 -4.98 11.82 -5.15
CA GLU A 75 -5.68 10.88 -4.28
C GLU A 75 -6.54 9.93 -5.10
N ILE A 76 -6.45 8.63 -4.80
CA ILE A 76 -7.31 7.66 -5.45
C ILE A 76 -8.66 7.62 -4.72
N THR A 77 -9.71 8.08 -5.39
CA THR A 77 -11.08 8.07 -4.88
C THR A 77 -11.86 6.86 -5.40
N GLY A 78 -12.93 6.48 -4.70
CA GLY A 78 -13.85 5.42 -5.16
C GLY A 78 -13.30 3.99 -5.08
N MET A 79 -12.10 3.77 -4.56
CA MET A 79 -11.60 2.42 -4.31
C MET A 79 -12.39 1.75 -3.18
N PRO A 80 -12.80 0.47 -3.34
CA PRO A 80 -13.41 -0.28 -2.26
C PRO A 80 -12.41 -0.37 -1.11
N LYS A 81 -12.80 0.18 0.05
CA LYS A 81 -12.06 -0.04 1.28
C LYS A 81 -12.34 -1.48 1.70
N PHE A 82 -11.39 -2.38 1.49
CA PHE A 82 -11.46 -3.66 2.17
C PHE A 82 -11.17 -3.35 3.64
N GLU A 83 -12.21 -3.40 4.48
CA GLU A 83 -11.97 -3.43 5.91
C GLU A 83 -11.10 -4.66 6.16
N THR A 84 -9.87 -4.42 6.60
CA THR A 84 -9.00 -5.46 7.14
C THR A 84 -9.59 -5.94 8.47
N SER A 85 -10.82 -6.48 8.47
CA SER A 85 -11.54 -6.95 9.66
C SER A 85 -10.89 -8.20 10.30
N GLY A 86 -9.62 -8.47 10.02
CA GLY A 86 -8.84 -9.56 10.60
C GLY A 86 -7.32 -9.37 10.62
N LEU A 87 -6.77 -8.21 10.26
CA LEU A 87 -5.30 -7.96 10.28
C LEU A 87 -4.95 -6.68 11.04
N GLY A 88 -5.52 -6.53 12.23
CA GLY A 88 -5.26 -5.39 13.11
C GLY A 88 -5.44 -5.72 14.59
N GLN A 89 -4.53 -6.51 15.17
CA GLN A 89 -4.19 -6.25 16.57
C GLN A 89 -3.26 -5.02 16.61
N GLY A 90 -3.79 -3.93 17.15
CA GLY A 90 -2.97 -2.95 17.87
C GLY A 90 -2.43 -1.75 17.10
N VAL A 91 -3.28 -0.92 16.51
CA VAL A 91 -3.02 0.54 16.51
C VAL A 91 -4.19 1.24 17.17
N ARG A 92 -4.22 1.13 18.50
CA ARG A 92 -4.99 2.02 19.36
C ARG A 92 -4.37 3.40 19.18
N GLY A 93 -5.05 4.28 18.44
CA GLY A 93 -4.69 5.69 18.36
C GLY A 93 -4.59 6.26 19.78
N LYS A 94 -3.36 6.40 20.29
CA LYS A 94 -3.10 7.31 21.39
C LYS A 94 -3.38 8.69 20.83
N LYS A 95 -4.51 9.29 21.23
CA LYS A 95 -4.73 10.72 21.11
C LYS A 95 -3.54 11.38 21.79
N GLN A 96 -2.61 11.89 21.00
CA GLN A 96 -1.51 12.69 21.51
C GLN A 96 -2.14 14.01 21.92
N ILE A 97 -2.53 14.10 23.19
CA ILE A 97 -2.94 15.36 23.81
C ILE A 97 -1.69 16.22 23.77
N GLY A 98 -1.61 17.10 22.78
CA GLY A 98 -0.49 18.02 22.63
C GLY A 98 -0.47 18.96 23.84
N PHE A 99 0.70 19.16 24.42
CA PHE A 99 0.93 20.12 25.52
C PHE A 99 0.43 21.55 25.21
N PHE A 100 0.17 21.87 23.93
CA PHE A 100 -0.38 23.14 23.47
C PHE A 100 -1.84 23.36 23.90
N ASP A 101 -2.67 22.31 23.96
CA ASP A 101 -4.08 22.44 24.36
C ASP A 101 -4.22 22.73 25.87
N ALA A 102 -3.26 22.29 26.67
CA ALA A 102 -3.23 22.55 28.12
C ALA A 102 -2.85 24.00 28.46
N ILE A 103 -2.01 24.64 27.64
CA ILE A 103 -1.54 26.02 27.90
C ILE A 103 -2.64 27.04 27.57
N ILE A 104 -3.45 26.81 26.52
CA ILE A 104 -4.57 27.69 26.18
C ILE A 104 -5.67 27.66 27.28
N GLY A 105 -5.91 26.50 27.90
CA GLY A 105 -6.93 26.36 28.93
C GLY A 105 -6.65 27.12 30.24
N VAL A 106 -5.37 27.31 30.61
CA VAL A 106 -4.99 27.99 31.86
C VAL A 106 -5.01 29.52 31.70
N ALA A 107 -4.76 30.05 30.51
CA ALA A 107 -4.77 31.49 30.25
C ALA A 107 -6.17 32.11 30.22
N PHE A 108 -7.24 31.30 30.15
CA PHE A 108 -8.63 31.78 30.07
C PHE A 108 -9.40 31.67 31.40
N LEU A 109 -8.74 31.28 32.51
CA LEU A 109 -9.37 31.09 33.81
C LEU A 109 -8.65 31.80 34.98
N ILE A 110 -7.91 32.88 34.68
CA ILE A 110 -7.43 33.85 35.67
C ILE A 110 -7.80 35.25 35.20
#